data_AF-A0A511W4S9-F1
#
_entry.id   AF-A0A511W4S9-F1
#
_cell.length_a   1.000
_cell.length_b   1.000
_cell.length_c   1.000
_cell.angle_alpha   90.00
_cell.angle_beta   90.00
_cell.angle_gamma   90.00
#
_symmetry.space_group_name_H-M   'P 1'
#
loop_
_entity.id
_entity.type
_entity.pdbx_description
1 polymer ?
#
loop_
_entity_poly.entity_id
_entity_poly.type
_entity_poly.pdbx_seq_one_letter_code
_entity_poly.pdbx_strand_id
1 'polypeptide(L)'
;MDEKMKHLREIYKNETSFSEKERHAIMSKAKHESSNKSGGPLFPFKIAIPLVATLLIAFIIFASNDGGPLFQPTTGSPGEVQDEQGPTTDGEPSIEGYVMKSEDDRILIVEPRNKDTSSYTAVWYSDYDSDIEIGQKVKAWHSEQEDSEPPHAVPELIQVVESDVSSENTTLTEHEALKRAIDATDLNDFSIPVVRKLVYIEQRDEWEIKVEDAYNDHYSLLRVEDTLEFRVGSFSPTDTIEDDQIPEPNIEDIITEFENAYDRLIETDDEQRLVNFDSTEEIREDFTNIMNEEFVDYYLDTYVDEEDGELYIIPTGMEVFIDLEQDYEVNEVSDTEYHVIQEVNYEFTDHIELTYLIEYHDENWIVQDVLYDPIDE
;
A
#
# COMPACT_ATOMS: atom_id res chain seq x y z
N MET A 1 52.20 -3.20 -19.60
CA MET A 1 51.23 -3.90 -18.73
C MET A 1 52.06 -4.88 -17.91
N ASP A 2 52.04 -4.73 -16.59
CA ASP A 2 52.98 -5.39 -15.68
C ASP A 2 52.82 -6.93 -15.75
N GLU A 3 53.92 -7.68 -15.85
CA GLU A 3 53.91 -9.15 -15.90
C GLU A 3 53.18 -9.72 -14.67
N LYS A 4 53.25 -9.00 -13.54
CA LYS A 4 52.50 -9.31 -12.33
C LYS A 4 50.98 -9.25 -12.51
N MET A 5 50.46 -8.28 -13.29
CA MET A 5 49.03 -8.18 -13.60
C MET A 5 48.57 -9.25 -14.58
N LYS A 6 49.45 -9.69 -15.49
CA LYS A 6 49.13 -10.78 -16.42
C LYS A 6 49.04 -12.13 -15.70
N HIS A 7 49.95 -12.37 -14.75
CA HIS A 7 49.95 -13.56 -13.91
C HIS A 7 48.77 -13.60 -12.94
N LEU A 8 48.43 -12.48 -12.30
CA LEU A 8 47.24 -12.38 -11.44
C LEU A 8 45.94 -12.60 -12.23
N ARG A 9 45.87 -12.13 -13.48
CA ARG A 9 44.72 -12.36 -14.35
C ARG A 9 44.58 -13.82 -14.82
N GLU A 10 45.68 -14.56 -14.94
CA GLU A 10 45.64 -16.00 -15.20
C GLU A 10 45.25 -16.82 -13.97
N ILE A 11 45.73 -16.46 -12.78
CA ILE A 11 45.32 -17.09 -11.53
C ILE A 11 43.81 -16.91 -11.31
N TYR A 12 43.32 -15.68 -11.51
CA TYR A 12 41.88 -15.38 -11.37
C TYR A 12 41.00 -16.07 -12.41
N LYS A 13 41.57 -16.42 -13.58
CA LYS A 13 40.83 -17.13 -14.64
C LYS A 13 40.75 -18.64 -14.43
N ASN A 14 41.64 -19.23 -13.63
CA ASN A 14 41.81 -20.67 -13.57
C ASN A 14 41.52 -21.30 -12.19
N GLU A 15 41.26 -20.51 -11.15
CA GLU A 15 40.91 -21.03 -9.83
C GLU A 15 39.80 -20.18 -9.18
N THR A 16 38.56 -20.68 -9.23
CA THR A 16 37.47 -20.22 -8.36
C THR A 16 36.73 -21.41 -7.77
N SER A 17 37.31 -22.01 -6.74
CA SER A 17 36.53 -22.36 -5.55
C SER A 17 37.44 -22.22 -4.35
N PHE A 18 37.19 -21.21 -3.51
CA PHE A 18 37.72 -21.23 -2.15
C PHE A 18 37.06 -22.40 -1.45
N SER A 19 37.85 -23.32 -0.90
CA SER A 19 37.27 -24.34 -0.03
C SER A 19 36.61 -23.66 1.17
N GLU A 20 35.51 -24.23 1.66
CA GLU A 20 34.85 -23.88 2.93
C GLU A 20 35.85 -23.54 4.05
N LYS A 21 36.91 -24.34 4.14
CA LYS A 21 37.99 -24.18 5.11
C LYS A 21 38.80 -22.88 4.93
N GLU A 22 39.03 -22.45 3.70
CA GLU A 22 39.74 -21.21 3.38
C GLU A 22 38.86 -19.99 3.60
N ARG A 23 37.56 -20.08 3.28
CA ARG A 23 36.57 -19.04 3.63
C ARG A 23 36.53 -18.82 5.14
N HIS A 24 36.43 -19.90 5.92
CA HIS A 24 36.42 -19.82 7.38
C HIS A 24 37.75 -19.29 7.96
N ALA A 25 38.89 -19.62 7.35
CA ALA A 25 40.19 -19.09 7.76
C ALA A 25 40.33 -17.58 7.51
N ILE A 26 39.77 -17.07 6.41
CA ILE A 26 39.77 -15.63 6.09
C ILE A 26 38.82 -14.88 7.03
N MET A 27 37.60 -15.39 7.23
CA MET A 27 36.59 -14.79 8.11
C MET A 27 37.06 -14.73 9.57
N SER A 28 37.68 -15.80 10.08
CA SER A 28 38.21 -15.82 11.45
C SER A 28 39.36 -14.83 11.69
N LYS A 29 40.11 -14.49 10.63
CA LYS A 29 41.22 -13.54 10.71
C LYS A 29 40.74 -12.08 10.69
N ALA A 30 39.68 -11.80 9.94
CA ALA A 30 39.02 -10.48 9.94
C ALA A 30 38.39 -10.16 11.31
N LYS A 31 37.78 -11.16 11.97
CA LYS A 31 37.16 -11.01 13.30
C LYS A 31 38.17 -10.71 14.42
N HIS A 32 39.44 -11.13 14.25
CA HIS A 32 40.49 -10.91 15.25
C HIS A 32 41.29 -9.60 15.08
N GLU A 33 41.24 -8.95 13.92
CA GLU A 33 41.98 -7.69 13.68
C GLU A 33 41.15 -6.42 13.97
N SER A 34 39.82 -6.52 14.09
CA SER A 34 38.93 -5.37 14.34
C SER A 34 38.90 -4.87 15.80
N SER A 35 39.27 -5.68 16.80
CA SER A 35 39.09 -5.32 18.22
C SER A 35 40.25 -4.58 18.89
N ASN A 36 41.24 -4.06 18.13
CA ASN A 36 42.38 -3.41 18.77
C ASN A 36 42.98 -2.25 17.95
N LYS A 37 42.41 -1.06 18.10
CA LYS A 37 43.18 0.21 18.22
C LYS A 37 42.31 1.42 18.56
N SER A 38 42.48 1.89 19.80
CA SER A 38 42.21 3.24 20.26
C SER A 38 43.20 4.27 19.68
N GLY A 39 42.73 5.49 19.42
CA GLY A 39 43.55 6.73 19.41
C GLY A 39 43.51 7.53 18.10
N GLY A 40 42.85 8.71 18.12
CA GLY A 40 42.66 9.63 16.97
C GLY A 40 43.94 10.38 16.50
N PRO A 41 43.90 11.63 15.95
CA PRO A 41 42.77 12.55 15.67
C PRO A 41 42.79 13.21 14.25
N LEU A 42 41.89 14.21 14.05
CA LEU A 42 41.85 15.30 13.02
C LEU A 42 41.15 14.92 11.69
N PHE A 43 40.23 15.68 11.07
CA PHE A 43 39.63 17.02 11.25
C PHE A 43 38.46 17.16 10.20
N PRO A 44 37.75 18.30 10.01
CA PRO A 44 36.30 18.35 9.98
C PRO A 44 35.70 18.71 8.59
N PHE A 45 34.44 18.35 8.36
CA PHE A 45 33.58 19.11 7.45
C PHE A 45 32.43 19.75 8.24
N LYS A 46 32.47 21.07 8.29
CA LYS A 46 31.36 21.91 8.75
C LYS A 46 30.48 22.21 7.54
N ILE A 47 29.20 21.90 7.61
CA ILE A 47 28.17 22.68 6.92
C ILE A 47 27.20 23.11 8.02
N ALA A 48 27.08 24.43 8.15
CA ALA A 48 26.21 25.11 9.09
C ALA A 48 24.95 25.54 8.35
N ILE A 49 23.78 25.21 8.88
CA ILE A 49 22.51 25.85 8.54
C ILE A 49 22.05 26.59 9.79
N PRO A 50 21.89 27.93 9.76
CA PRO A 50 21.37 28.65 10.90
C PRO A 50 19.84 28.63 10.89
N LEU A 51 19.29 27.99 11.90
CA LEU A 51 17.94 28.20 12.40
C LEU A 51 17.98 29.40 13.34
N VAL A 52 17.36 30.54 12.99
CA VAL A 52 16.96 31.57 13.99
C VAL A 52 15.67 32.25 13.54
N ALA A 53 14.62 31.97 14.30
CA ALA A 53 13.36 32.69 14.38
C ALA A 53 13.53 34.12 14.95
N THR A 54 12.67 35.06 14.55
CA THR A 54 11.92 35.96 15.46
C THR A 54 10.94 36.90 14.71
N LEU A 55 9.64 36.62 14.87
CA LEU A 55 8.58 37.44 15.50
C LEU A 55 8.61 39.00 15.47
N LEU A 56 7.39 39.55 15.28
CA LEU A 56 6.84 40.90 15.59
C LEU A 56 6.93 41.93 14.43
N ILE A 57 5.89 42.70 14.05
CA ILE A 57 5.02 43.58 14.85
C ILE A 57 3.67 43.84 14.12
N ALA A 58 2.67 44.03 14.96
CA ALA A 58 1.26 44.40 14.78
C ALA A 58 0.93 45.78 14.15
N PHE A 59 -0.32 45.86 13.66
CA PHE A 59 -1.27 47.00 13.70
C PHE A 59 -1.07 48.23 12.81
N ILE A 60 -2.10 48.50 11.97
CA ILE A 60 -2.72 49.78 11.52
C ILE A 60 -3.67 49.36 10.36
N ILE A 61 -4.98 49.65 10.26
CA ILE A 61 -5.96 50.49 10.95
C ILE A 61 -7.36 49.95 10.61
N PHE A 62 -8.23 49.91 11.61
CA PHE A 62 -9.69 49.80 11.50
C PHE A 62 -10.30 51.15 11.09
N ALA A 63 -11.41 51.10 10.34
CA ALA A 63 -12.49 52.11 10.25
C ALA A 63 -12.40 53.25 9.20
N SER A 64 -13.29 53.15 8.22
CA SER A 64 -14.27 54.19 7.82
C SER A 64 -15.42 53.43 7.14
N ASN A 65 -16.52 53.09 7.82
CA ASN A 65 -17.61 53.92 8.31
C ASN A 65 -18.43 54.61 7.20
N ASP A 66 -19.72 54.27 7.20
CA ASP A 66 -20.93 54.95 6.67
C ASP A 66 -21.25 54.95 5.16
N GLY A 67 -22.41 54.35 4.85
CA GLY A 67 -23.38 54.95 3.92
C GLY A 67 -24.08 53.99 2.95
N GLY A 68 -25.18 53.36 3.37
CA GLY A 68 -26.24 52.96 2.42
C GLY A 68 -27.13 54.16 2.03
N PRO A 69 -28.23 53.95 1.30
CA PRO A 69 -28.34 53.39 -0.04
C PRO A 69 -28.81 54.47 -1.03
N LEU A 70 -28.47 54.35 -2.32
CA LEU A 70 -29.09 55.14 -3.38
C LEU A 70 -29.48 54.25 -4.55
N PHE A 71 -30.77 53.92 -4.61
CA PHE A 71 -31.45 53.57 -5.85
C PHE A 71 -31.49 54.79 -6.78
N GLN A 72 -31.10 54.63 -8.05
CA GLN A 72 -31.89 55.15 -9.17
C GLN A 72 -31.79 54.20 -10.38
N PRO A 73 -32.86 54.11 -11.19
CA PRO A 73 -33.01 53.14 -12.25
C PRO A 73 -32.42 53.66 -13.57
N THR A 74 -31.68 52.82 -14.28
CA THR A 74 -31.36 53.05 -15.69
C THR A 74 -32.18 52.09 -16.55
N THR A 75 -33.09 52.68 -17.30
CA THR A 75 -33.85 52.09 -18.39
C THR A 75 -32.98 51.97 -19.65
N GLY A 76 -32.91 50.77 -20.22
CA GLY A 76 -32.87 50.55 -21.67
C GLY A 76 -31.52 50.16 -22.28
N SER A 77 -31.33 48.87 -22.57
CA SER A 77 -31.47 48.33 -23.94
C SER A 77 -31.46 46.78 -23.89
N PRO A 78 -32.26 46.09 -24.73
CA PRO A 78 -32.44 44.65 -24.64
C PRO A 78 -31.41 43.89 -25.50
N GLY A 79 -30.93 42.77 -24.96
CA GLY A 79 -30.32 41.71 -25.75
C GLY A 79 -28.83 41.52 -25.54
N GLU A 80 -28.47 40.91 -24.43
CA GLU A 80 -27.54 39.78 -24.42
C GLU A 80 -27.96 38.91 -23.24
N VAL A 81 -28.71 37.87 -23.55
CA VAL A 81 -28.88 36.74 -22.65
C VAL A 81 -27.48 36.15 -22.59
N GLN A 82 -26.75 36.37 -21.49
CA GLN A 82 -25.69 35.45 -21.13
C GLN A 82 -26.41 34.12 -20.95
N ASP A 83 -26.19 33.22 -21.90
CA ASP A 83 -26.40 31.81 -21.66
C ASP A 83 -25.58 31.50 -20.41
N GLU A 84 -26.25 31.34 -19.28
CA GLU A 84 -25.79 30.48 -18.21
C GLU A 84 -25.65 29.10 -18.85
N GLN A 85 -24.49 28.87 -19.46
CA GLN A 85 -24.06 27.54 -19.80
C GLN A 85 -23.98 26.81 -18.47
N GLY A 86 -24.99 25.98 -18.21
CA GLY A 86 -24.90 24.99 -17.14
C GLY A 86 -23.57 24.23 -17.27
N PRO A 87 -23.06 23.67 -16.17
CA PRO A 87 -21.75 23.03 -16.12
C PRO A 87 -21.60 22.07 -17.30
N THR A 88 -20.68 22.39 -18.22
CA THR A 88 -20.45 21.57 -19.41
C THR A 88 -19.52 20.42 -19.02
N THR A 89 -19.98 19.18 -19.16
CA THR A 89 -19.28 17.91 -18.89
C THR A 89 -18.10 17.61 -19.82
N ASP A 90 -17.61 18.59 -20.58
CA ASP A 90 -16.61 18.40 -21.64
C ASP A 90 -15.15 18.52 -21.14
N GLY A 91 -14.94 18.83 -19.85
CA GLY A 91 -13.63 18.88 -19.20
C GLY A 91 -13.28 17.61 -18.42
N GLU A 92 -11.98 17.37 -18.17
CA GLU A 92 -11.55 16.31 -17.23
C GLU A 92 -12.05 16.62 -15.81
N PRO A 93 -12.51 15.61 -15.05
CA PRO A 93 -12.93 15.82 -13.68
C PRO A 93 -11.74 16.27 -12.83
N SER A 94 -12.01 17.11 -11.82
CA SER A 94 -11.01 17.51 -10.84
C SER A 94 -10.62 16.33 -9.93
N ILE A 95 -11.54 15.38 -9.73
CA ILE A 95 -11.31 14.14 -8.99
C ILE A 95 -12.27 13.03 -9.48
N GLU A 96 -11.78 11.80 -9.55
CA GLU A 96 -12.58 10.59 -9.75
C GLU A 96 -12.29 9.59 -8.62
N GLY A 97 -13.29 9.33 -7.77
CA GLY A 97 -13.07 8.54 -6.56
C GLY A 97 -14.34 7.99 -5.93
N TYR A 98 -14.19 7.38 -4.76
CA TYR A 98 -15.31 6.87 -3.97
C TYR A 98 -15.75 7.87 -2.92
N VAL A 99 -17.05 7.92 -2.65
CA VAL A 99 -17.62 8.69 -1.54
C VAL A 99 -17.38 7.90 -0.25
N MET A 100 -16.38 8.30 0.53
CA MET A 100 -15.93 7.51 1.68
C MET A 100 -16.51 7.97 3.02
N LYS A 101 -16.90 9.24 3.13
CA LYS A 101 -17.55 9.80 4.33
C LYS A 101 -18.65 10.77 3.95
N SER A 102 -19.62 10.91 4.85
CA SER A 102 -20.63 11.97 4.81
C SER A 102 -20.78 12.56 6.21
N GLU A 103 -20.63 13.88 6.31
CA GLU A 103 -20.72 14.63 7.57
C GLU A 103 -21.55 15.88 7.33
N ASP A 104 -22.56 16.12 8.18
CA ASP A 104 -23.48 17.26 8.03
C ASP A 104 -24.06 17.35 6.60
N ASP A 105 -23.64 18.36 5.82
CA ASP A 105 -24.06 18.63 4.44
C ASP A 105 -22.86 18.54 3.46
N ARG A 106 -21.84 17.73 3.80
CA ARG A 106 -20.66 17.52 2.96
C ARG A 106 -20.30 16.04 2.82
N ILE A 107 -19.62 15.72 1.73
CA ILE A 107 -19.11 14.39 1.41
C ILE A 107 -17.61 14.44 1.16
N LEU A 108 -16.91 13.38 1.53
CA LEU A 108 -15.50 13.19 1.23
C LEU A 108 -15.38 12.26 0.03
N ILE A 109 -14.82 12.76 -1.07
CA ILE A 109 -14.47 11.95 -2.23
C ILE A 109 -12.97 11.66 -2.16
N VAL A 110 -12.61 10.38 -2.26
CA VAL A 110 -11.21 9.91 -2.17
C VAL A 110 -10.88 9.08 -3.40
N GLU A 111 -9.78 9.41 -4.06
CA GLU A 111 -9.26 8.60 -5.16
C GLU A 111 -8.75 7.26 -4.63
N PRO A 112 -9.11 6.12 -5.27
CA PRO A 112 -8.53 4.84 -4.89
C PRO A 112 -7.03 4.85 -5.18
N ARG A 113 -6.26 4.23 -4.29
CA ARG A 113 -4.80 4.24 -4.39
C ARG A 113 -4.31 2.97 -5.08
N ASN A 114 -3.70 3.12 -6.25
CA ASN A 114 -3.08 2.00 -6.97
C ASN A 114 -1.70 1.65 -6.34
N LYS A 115 -1.21 0.42 -6.55
CA LYS A 115 0.05 -0.11 -6.01
C LYS A 115 1.26 0.79 -6.33
N ASP A 116 1.22 1.50 -7.46
CA ASP A 116 2.33 2.30 -7.98
C ASP A 116 2.40 3.75 -7.47
N THR A 117 1.38 4.25 -6.76
CA THR A 117 1.30 5.65 -6.34
C THR A 117 1.16 5.76 -4.84
N SER A 118 2.15 6.39 -4.17
CA SER A 118 2.11 6.65 -2.73
C SER A 118 1.21 7.84 -2.36
N SER A 119 0.81 8.66 -3.32
CA SER A 119 -0.09 9.80 -3.10
C SER A 119 -1.56 9.39 -3.24
N TYR A 120 -2.40 9.96 -2.40
CA TYR A 120 -3.86 9.95 -2.55
C TYR A 120 -4.35 11.38 -2.79
N THR A 121 -5.51 11.52 -3.42
CA THR A 121 -6.24 12.79 -3.50
C THR A 121 -7.56 12.62 -2.77
N ALA A 122 -7.86 13.54 -1.87
CA ALA A 122 -9.12 13.58 -1.14
C ALA A 122 -9.66 15.02 -1.14
N VAL A 123 -10.97 15.19 -1.35
CA VAL A 123 -11.60 16.51 -1.36
C VAL A 123 -12.96 16.43 -0.66
N TRP A 124 -13.21 17.35 0.27
CA TRP A 124 -14.53 17.58 0.84
C TRP A 124 -15.36 18.43 -0.12
N TYR A 125 -16.59 18.02 -0.40
CA TYR A 125 -17.56 18.78 -1.19
C TYR A 125 -18.81 19.10 -0.40
N SER A 126 -19.33 20.32 -0.53
CA SER A 126 -20.60 20.78 0.06
C SER A 126 -21.48 21.47 -0.99
N ASP A 127 -22.75 21.72 -0.66
CA ASP A 127 -23.71 22.44 -1.54
C ASP A 127 -23.89 21.74 -2.90
N TYR A 128 -24.10 20.42 -2.86
CA TYR A 128 -24.30 19.59 -4.05
C TYR A 128 -25.78 19.20 -4.22
N ASP A 129 -26.27 19.25 -5.46
CA ASP A 129 -27.69 19.03 -5.82
C ASP A 129 -28.06 17.55 -6.05
N SER A 130 -27.17 16.61 -5.73
CA SER A 130 -27.29 15.19 -6.12
C SER A 130 -27.55 14.26 -4.93
N ASP A 131 -28.37 13.24 -5.15
CA ASP A 131 -28.60 12.12 -4.21
C ASP A 131 -27.36 11.20 -4.21
N ILE A 132 -26.25 11.70 -3.67
CA ILE A 132 -24.98 10.98 -3.57
C ILE A 132 -24.93 10.20 -2.26
N GLU A 133 -24.57 8.92 -2.35
CA GLU A 133 -24.48 8.01 -1.22
C GLU A 133 -23.05 7.54 -0.97
N ILE A 134 -22.75 7.22 0.30
CA ILE A 134 -21.51 6.55 0.69
C ILE A 134 -21.30 5.27 -0.13
N GLY A 135 -20.05 5.05 -0.53
CA GLY A 135 -19.61 3.92 -1.36
C GLY A 135 -19.78 4.14 -2.86
N GLN A 136 -20.48 5.19 -3.32
CA GLN A 136 -20.60 5.45 -4.76
C GLN A 136 -19.28 5.91 -5.36
N LYS A 137 -18.98 5.45 -6.58
CA LYS A 137 -17.93 6.03 -7.40
C LYS A 137 -18.47 7.25 -8.14
N VAL A 138 -17.74 8.35 -8.10
CA VAL A 138 -18.18 9.64 -8.64
C VAL A 138 -17.04 10.37 -9.33
N LYS A 139 -17.42 11.23 -10.27
CA LYS A 139 -16.57 12.27 -10.87
C LYS A 139 -17.06 13.62 -10.37
N ALA A 140 -16.15 14.46 -9.90
CA ALA A 140 -16.49 15.82 -9.46
C ALA A 140 -15.64 16.86 -10.20
N TRP A 141 -16.29 17.97 -10.55
CA TRP A 141 -15.67 19.13 -11.17
C TRP A 141 -15.81 20.32 -10.25
N HIS A 142 -14.73 21.06 -10.05
CA HIS A 142 -14.72 22.35 -9.35
C HIS A 142 -13.59 23.22 -9.89
N SER A 143 -13.78 24.54 -9.83
CA SER A 143 -12.78 25.53 -10.26
C SER A 143 -11.95 26.12 -9.13
N GLU A 144 -12.51 26.15 -7.92
CA GLU A 144 -11.86 26.72 -6.73
C GLU A 144 -11.91 25.70 -5.58
N GLN A 145 -10.93 25.77 -4.68
CA GLN A 145 -10.89 25.00 -3.44
C GLN A 145 -10.23 25.82 -2.33
N GLU A 146 -10.57 25.53 -1.10
CA GLU A 146 -9.94 26.10 0.09
C GLU A 146 -8.57 25.47 0.34
N ASP A 147 -7.68 26.25 0.96
CA ASP A 147 -6.34 25.82 1.37
C ASP A 147 -6.44 25.11 2.73
N SER A 148 -7.02 23.91 2.71
CA SER A 148 -7.18 22.99 3.86
C SER A 148 -6.70 21.59 3.50
N GLU A 149 -6.60 20.72 4.50
CA GLU A 149 -6.14 19.33 4.34
C GLU A 149 -7.12 18.38 5.07
N PRO A 150 -7.96 17.61 4.36
CA PRO A 150 -8.21 17.69 2.91
C PRO A 150 -8.76 19.04 2.46
N PRO A 151 -8.53 19.44 1.20
CA PRO A 151 -9.14 20.65 0.62
C PRO A 151 -10.67 20.54 0.60
N HIS A 152 -11.33 21.69 0.68
CA HIS A 152 -12.78 21.82 0.58
C HIS A 152 -13.14 22.58 -0.68
N ALA A 153 -14.09 22.07 -1.48
CA ALA A 153 -14.60 22.72 -2.68
C ALA A 153 -16.15 22.73 -2.72
N VAL A 154 -16.70 23.64 -3.54
CA VAL A 154 -18.10 23.58 -3.98
C VAL A 154 -18.08 23.00 -5.40
N PRO A 155 -18.79 21.88 -5.65
CA PRO A 155 -18.76 21.26 -6.96
C PRO A 155 -19.59 22.06 -7.95
N GLU A 156 -19.07 22.21 -9.16
CA GLU A 156 -19.86 22.65 -10.32
C GLU A 156 -20.77 21.51 -10.80
N LEU A 157 -20.28 20.27 -10.68
CA LEU A 157 -21.00 19.05 -11.02
C LEU A 157 -20.43 17.88 -10.25
N ILE A 158 -21.32 16.99 -9.78
CA ILE A 158 -20.97 15.64 -9.37
C ILE A 158 -21.77 14.67 -10.24
N GLN A 159 -21.06 13.72 -10.84
CA GLN A 159 -21.65 12.66 -11.67
C GLN A 159 -21.33 11.30 -11.05
N VAL A 160 -22.38 10.53 -10.75
CA VAL A 160 -22.22 9.12 -10.36
C VAL A 160 -21.72 8.33 -11.57
N VAL A 161 -20.65 7.57 -11.36
CA VAL A 161 -20.13 6.63 -12.33
C VAL A 161 -20.83 5.31 -12.07
N GLU A 162 -21.62 4.83 -13.04
CA GLU A 162 -22.15 3.47 -12.98
C GLU A 162 -20.96 2.50 -13.08
N SER A 163 -20.76 1.67 -12.05
CA SER A 163 -19.68 0.68 -12.04
C SER A 163 -19.95 -0.41 -13.08
N ASP A 164 -18.96 -0.67 -13.94
CA ASP A 164 -19.00 -1.71 -14.98
C ASP A 164 -18.94 -3.14 -14.41
N VAL A 165 -18.64 -3.30 -13.11
CA VAL A 165 -18.43 -4.61 -12.45
C VAL A 165 -19.74 -5.31 -12.04
N SER A 166 -20.89 -4.84 -12.52
CA SER A 166 -22.08 -5.69 -12.62
C SER A 166 -21.87 -6.73 -13.73
N SER A 167 -20.87 -7.61 -13.58
CA SER A 167 -20.73 -8.79 -14.43
C SER A 167 -21.91 -9.73 -14.15
N GLU A 168 -22.26 -10.62 -15.08
CA GLU A 168 -23.41 -11.54 -14.91
C GLU A 168 -23.33 -12.43 -13.66
N ASN A 169 -22.19 -12.43 -12.95
CA ASN A 169 -21.84 -13.33 -11.85
C ASN A 169 -21.85 -12.65 -10.47
N THR A 170 -22.26 -11.37 -10.39
CA THR A 170 -22.36 -10.63 -9.13
C THR A 170 -23.79 -10.18 -8.85
N THR A 171 -24.19 -10.32 -7.60
CA THR A 171 -25.46 -9.90 -7.03
C THR A 171 -25.42 -8.45 -6.57
N LEU A 172 -24.31 -8.02 -5.98
CA LEU A 172 -24.05 -6.65 -5.56
C LEU A 172 -23.28 -5.88 -6.60
N THR A 173 -23.49 -4.57 -6.62
CA THR A 173 -22.59 -3.62 -7.27
C THR A 173 -21.40 -3.30 -6.37
N GLU A 174 -20.31 -2.77 -6.94
CA GLU A 174 -19.18 -2.21 -6.18
C GLU A 174 -19.65 -1.21 -5.11
N HIS A 175 -20.59 -0.33 -5.48
CA HIS A 175 -21.19 0.62 -4.55
C HIS A 175 -21.84 -0.06 -3.36
N GLU A 176 -22.65 -1.10 -3.59
CA GLU A 176 -23.35 -1.82 -2.52
C GLU A 176 -22.38 -2.61 -1.64
N ALA A 177 -21.36 -3.24 -2.23
CA ALA A 177 -20.33 -3.96 -1.49
C ALA A 177 -19.49 -3.00 -0.62
N LEU A 178 -19.00 -1.89 -1.19
CA LEU A 178 -18.23 -0.90 -0.47
C LEU A 178 -19.06 -0.21 0.62
N LYS A 179 -20.31 0.15 0.33
CA LYS A 179 -21.22 0.71 1.33
C LYS A 179 -21.43 -0.25 2.50
N ARG A 180 -21.63 -1.54 2.24
CA ARG A 180 -21.74 -2.56 3.30
C ARG A 180 -20.47 -2.67 4.13
N ALA A 181 -19.30 -2.65 3.50
CA ALA A 181 -18.01 -2.67 4.20
C ALA A 181 -17.84 -1.45 5.11
N ILE A 182 -18.19 -0.26 4.62
CA ILE A 182 -18.17 1.00 5.39
C ILE A 182 -19.21 0.97 6.53
N ASP A 183 -20.40 0.40 6.31
CA ASP A 183 -21.43 0.30 7.35
C ASP A 183 -21.08 -0.75 8.44
N ALA A 184 -20.36 -1.81 8.06
CA ALA A 184 -19.93 -2.88 8.96
C ALA A 184 -18.71 -2.51 9.81
N THR A 185 -17.93 -1.52 9.37
CA THR A 185 -16.67 -1.11 9.99
C THR A 185 -16.80 0.30 10.51
N ASP A 186 -16.29 0.59 11.71
CA ASP A 186 -16.27 1.98 12.19
C ASP A 186 -15.13 2.77 11.53
N LEU A 187 -15.25 3.07 10.23
CA LEU A 187 -14.26 3.89 9.51
C LEU A 187 -14.24 5.35 9.96
N ASN A 188 -15.03 5.73 10.97
CA ASN A 188 -14.93 7.06 11.56
C ASN A 188 -13.60 7.26 12.30
N ASP A 189 -12.97 6.17 12.76
CA ASP A 189 -11.65 6.22 13.39
C ASP A 189 -10.54 6.52 12.37
N PHE A 190 -10.77 6.23 11.09
CA PHE A 190 -9.85 6.58 10.03
C PHE A 190 -9.89 8.08 9.83
N SER A 191 -8.75 8.75 9.76
CA SER A 191 -8.70 10.17 9.45
C SER A 191 -9.16 10.40 8.01
N ILE A 192 -8.54 9.71 7.05
CA ILE A 192 -8.97 9.67 5.64
C ILE A 192 -8.95 8.21 5.16
N PRO A 193 -10.11 7.55 5.05
CA PRO A 193 -10.19 6.21 4.50
C PRO A 193 -9.95 6.22 2.98
N VAL A 194 -8.98 5.44 2.52
CA VAL A 194 -8.57 5.29 1.12
C VAL A 194 -8.80 3.86 0.68
N VAL A 195 -9.54 3.65 -0.42
CA VAL A 195 -9.74 2.31 -0.99
C VAL A 195 -8.46 1.87 -1.70
N ARG A 196 -7.87 0.79 -1.22
CA ARG A 196 -6.70 0.12 -1.81
C ARG A 196 -7.09 -1.03 -2.72
N LYS A 197 -8.07 -1.82 -2.30
CA LYS A 197 -8.55 -2.99 -3.02
C LYS A 197 -10.07 -3.02 -2.92
N LEU A 198 -10.73 -3.30 -4.03
CA LEU A 198 -12.16 -3.54 -4.14
C LEU A 198 -12.36 -4.50 -5.31
N VAL A 199 -12.41 -5.79 -5.01
CA VAL A 199 -12.47 -6.84 -6.03
C VAL A 199 -13.48 -7.90 -5.63
N TYR A 200 -14.20 -8.43 -6.61
CA TYR A 200 -15.08 -9.58 -6.42
C TYR A 200 -14.31 -10.88 -6.69
N ILE A 201 -14.49 -11.86 -5.80
CA ILE A 201 -13.81 -13.15 -5.81
C ILE A 201 -14.85 -14.24 -6.11
N GLU A 202 -14.99 -14.58 -7.39
CA GLU A 202 -16.04 -15.50 -7.90
C GLU A 202 -16.02 -16.88 -7.23
N GLN A 203 -14.85 -17.39 -6.85
CA GLN A 203 -14.72 -18.69 -6.19
C GLN A 203 -15.36 -18.71 -4.80
N ARG A 204 -15.41 -17.55 -4.14
CA ARG A 204 -15.93 -17.37 -2.78
C ARG A 204 -17.31 -16.72 -2.73
N ASP A 205 -17.81 -16.17 -3.84
CA ASP A 205 -19.06 -15.40 -3.90
C ASP A 205 -19.02 -14.19 -2.93
N GLU A 206 -17.86 -13.54 -2.87
CA GLU A 206 -17.52 -12.49 -1.88
C GLU A 206 -16.75 -11.32 -2.52
N TRP A 207 -16.94 -10.13 -1.96
CA TRP A 207 -16.13 -8.96 -2.25
C TRP A 207 -15.01 -8.82 -1.22
N GLU A 208 -13.79 -8.64 -1.69
CA GLU A 208 -12.62 -8.31 -0.87
C GLU A 208 -12.29 -6.82 -0.99
N ILE A 209 -12.26 -6.15 0.16
CA ILE A 209 -12.18 -4.70 0.25
C ILE A 209 -11.09 -4.32 1.26
N LYS A 210 -10.02 -3.69 0.78
CA LYS A 210 -8.96 -3.14 1.64
C LYS A 210 -9.09 -1.62 1.70
N VAL A 211 -9.26 -1.08 2.91
CA VAL A 211 -9.31 0.36 3.18
C VAL A 211 -8.17 0.71 4.13
N GLU A 212 -7.34 1.69 3.78
CA GLU A 212 -6.25 2.19 4.62
C GLU A 212 -6.58 3.60 5.14
N ASP A 213 -6.01 4.00 6.28
CA ASP A 213 -5.98 5.40 6.69
C ASP A 213 -4.83 6.09 5.98
N ALA A 214 -5.08 7.28 5.45
CA ALA A 214 -4.08 8.01 4.71
C ALA A 214 -2.96 8.64 5.59
N TYR A 215 -3.16 8.72 6.92
CA TYR A 215 -2.18 9.33 7.84
C TYR A 215 -1.50 8.38 8.82
N ASN A 216 -1.96 7.15 8.91
CA ASN A 216 -1.37 6.14 9.77
C ASN A 216 -1.46 4.78 9.08
N ASP A 217 -0.63 3.84 9.51
CA ASP A 217 -0.52 2.53 8.85
C ASP A 217 -1.67 1.58 9.22
N HIS A 218 -2.76 2.12 9.76
CA HIS A 218 -3.95 1.35 10.05
C HIS A 218 -4.72 1.06 8.76
N TYR A 219 -5.13 -0.18 8.59
CA TYR A 219 -6.01 -0.59 7.50
C TYR A 219 -7.03 -1.61 7.99
N SER A 220 -8.13 -1.72 7.25
CA SER A 220 -9.14 -2.76 7.42
C SER A 220 -9.22 -3.57 6.13
N LEU A 221 -9.08 -4.89 6.25
CA LEU A 221 -9.44 -5.84 5.20
C LEU A 221 -10.82 -6.42 5.51
N LEU A 222 -11.74 -6.29 4.57
CA LEU A 222 -13.15 -6.61 4.75
C LEU A 222 -13.59 -7.56 3.65
N ARG A 223 -14.35 -8.58 4.06
CA ARG A 223 -15.01 -9.52 3.16
C ARG A 223 -16.51 -9.32 3.24
N VAL A 224 -17.17 -9.13 2.10
CA VAL A 224 -18.61 -8.89 2.00
C VAL A 224 -19.25 -9.94 1.11
N GLU A 225 -20.11 -10.78 1.69
CA GLU A 225 -20.89 -11.77 0.93
C GLU A 225 -21.74 -11.10 -0.16
N ASP A 226 -21.71 -11.68 -1.36
CA ASP A 226 -22.40 -11.18 -2.54
C ASP A 226 -23.87 -11.61 -2.58
N THR A 227 -24.67 -11.16 -1.61
CA THR A 227 -26.08 -11.56 -1.47
C THR A 227 -27.03 -10.36 -1.30
N LEU A 228 -28.23 -10.39 -1.89
CA LEU A 228 -29.23 -9.30 -1.75
C LEU A 228 -29.84 -9.20 -0.35
N GLU A 229 -29.78 -10.25 0.46
CA GLU A 229 -30.30 -10.20 1.81
C GLU A 229 -29.29 -9.49 2.71
N PHE A 230 -29.55 -8.20 3.02
CA PHE A 230 -28.86 -7.50 4.10
C PHE A 230 -29.24 -8.16 5.44
N ARG A 231 -28.54 -9.23 5.79
CA ARG A 231 -28.58 -9.77 7.13
C ARG A 231 -27.78 -8.81 7.99
N VAL A 232 -28.48 -7.97 8.75
CA VAL A 232 -27.91 -7.38 9.97
C VAL A 232 -27.75 -8.51 10.99
N GLY A 233 -26.83 -9.43 10.71
CA GLY A 233 -25.98 -9.92 11.76
C GLY A 233 -25.27 -8.68 12.28
N SER A 234 -25.37 -8.45 13.58
CA SER A 234 -24.36 -7.63 14.23
C SER A 234 -23.04 -8.29 13.89
N PHE A 235 -22.31 -7.81 12.88
CA PHE A 235 -20.89 -8.04 12.80
C PHE A 235 -20.31 -7.29 14.02
N SER A 236 -20.31 -7.99 15.16
CA SER A 236 -19.12 -7.95 15.99
C SER A 236 -17.97 -8.41 15.05
N PRO A 237 -16.73 -7.94 15.21
CA PRO A 237 -15.56 -8.53 14.54
C PRO A 237 -15.30 -9.96 15.06
N THR A 238 -16.34 -10.77 15.05
CA THR A 238 -16.55 -12.04 15.74
C THR A 238 -17.77 -12.67 15.08
N ASP A 239 -17.79 -12.75 13.75
CA ASP A 239 -18.60 -13.79 13.12
C ASP A 239 -17.83 -15.09 13.33
N THR A 240 -18.04 -15.63 14.52
CA THR A 240 -17.63 -16.94 14.95
C THR A 240 -18.24 -17.94 13.98
N ILE A 241 -17.43 -18.35 12.99
CA ILE A 241 -17.45 -19.71 12.44
C ILE A 241 -17.72 -20.63 13.62
N GLU A 242 -18.72 -21.52 13.52
CA GLU A 242 -18.97 -22.50 14.59
C GLU A 242 -17.62 -23.12 14.99
N ASP A 243 -17.27 -22.93 16.25
CA ASP A 243 -16.03 -23.27 16.98
C ASP A 243 -15.60 -24.75 16.79
N ASP A 244 -15.21 -25.08 15.57
CA ASP A 244 -14.17 -26.06 15.24
C ASP A 244 -12.88 -25.25 15.04
N GLN A 245 -12.46 -24.61 16.14
CA GLN A 245 -11.10 -24.18 16.49
C GLN A 245 -10.14 -23.98 15.31
N ILE A 246 -10.21 -22.82 14.65
CA ILE A 246 -9.09 -22.34 13.82
C ILE A 246 -7.84 -22.39 14.72
N PRO A 247 -6.81 -23.18 14.36
CA PRO A 247 -5.64 -23.32 15.21
C PRO A 247 -4.91 -21.97 15.26
N GLU A 248 -4.39 -21.58 16.43
CA GLU A 248 -3.48 -20.44 16.54
C GLU A 248 -2.28 -20.65 15.58
N PRO A 249 -1.87 -19.62 14.82
CA PRO A 249 -0.78 -19.77 13.86
C PRO A 249 0.53 -20.08 14.59
N ASN A 250 1.28 -21.05 14.07
CA ASN A 250 2.66 -21.20 14.47
C ASN A 250 3.53 -20.29 13.59
N ILE A 251 3.75 -19.06 14.06
CA ILE A 251 4.47 -18.00 13.33
C ILE A 251 5.84 -18.46 12.84
N GLU A 252 6.60 -19.16 13.67
CA GLU A 252 7.93 -19.67 13.30
C GLU A 252 7.84 -20.69 12.15
N ASP A 253 6.87 -21.61 12.19
CA ASP A 253 6.68 -22.59 11.11
C ASP A 253 6.27 -21.90 9.81
N ILE A 254 5.33 -20.95 9.87
CA ILE A 254 4.83 -20.24 8.68
C ILE A 254 5.95 -19.44 8.00
N ILE A 255 6.70 -18.64 8.77
CA ILE A 255 7.81 -17.84 8.24
C ILE A 255 8.93 -18.77 7.73
N THR A 256 9.23 -19.86 8.44
CA THR A 256 10.21 -20.84 7.99
C THR A 256 9.79 -21.52 6.68
N GLU A 257 8.51 -21.88 6.52
CA GLU A 257 8.00 -22.46 5.28
C GLU A 257 8.07 -21.48 4.11
N PHE A 258 7.76 -20.20 4.36
CA PHE A 258 7.91 -19.11 3.41
C PHE A 258 9.37 -18.91 2.97
N GLU A 259 10.31 -18.81 3.92
CA GLU A 259 11.75 -18.74 3.64
C GLU A 259 12.24 -19.94 2.83
N ASN A 260 11.82 -21.15 3.21
CA ASN A 260 12.18 -22.37 2.48
C ASN A 260 11.61 -22.38 1.06
N ALA A 261 10.42 -21.80 0.83
CA ALA A 261 9.85 -21.66 -0.50
C ALA A 261 10.72 -20.75 -1.36
N TYR A 262 11.08 -19.58 -0.83
CA TYR A 262 11.99 -18.66 -1.49
C TYR A 262 13.35 -19.31 -1.79
N ASP A 263 13.96 -20.00 -0.82
CA ASP A 263 15.22 -20.72 -1.01
C ASP A 263 15.15 -21.75 -2.15
N ARG A 264 14.04 -22.49 -2.26
CA ARG A 264 13.81 -23.41 -3.38
C ARG A 264 13.73 -22.67 -4.71
N LEU A 265 13.07 -21.51 -4.74
CA LEU A 265 12.91 -20.67 -5.94
C LEU A 265 14.24 -20.09 -6.42
N ILE A 266 15.12 -19.68 -5.51
CA ILE A 266 16.40 -19.05 -5.88
C ILE A 266 17.55 -20.04 -6.08
N GLU A 267 17.33 -21.33 -5.87
CA GLU A 267 18.35 -22.34 -6.11
C GLU A 267 18.55 -22.57 -7.62
N THR A 268 19.76 -22.28 -8.11
CA THR A 268 20.11 -22.39 -9.53
C THR A 268 21.37 -23.18 -9.79
N ASP A 269 21.55 -23.61 -11.05
CA ASP A 269 22.83 -24.11 -11.55
C ASP A 269 23.82 -22.97 -11.89
N ASP A 270 24.98 -23.35 -12.44
CA ASP A 270 26.05 -22.41 -12.84
C ASP A 270 25.60 -21.43 -13.96
N GLU A 271 24.49 -21.70 -14.65
CA GLU A 271 23.92 -20.91 -15.74
C GLU A 271 22.66 -20.13 -15.29
N GLN A 272 22.40 -20.02 -13.98
CA GLN A 272 21.25 -19.32 -13.40
C GLN A 272 19.89 -19.96 -13.68
N ARG A 273 19.90 -21.18 -14.19
CA ARG A 273 18.66 -21.93 -14.43
C ARG A 273 18.16 -22.52 -13.12
N LEU A 274 16.85 -22.41 -12.88
CA LEU A 274 16.20 -23.01 -11.71
C LEU A 274 16.36 -24.53 -11.74
N VAL A 275 16.76 -25.14 -10.62
CA VAL A 275 17.00 -26.59 -10.54
C VAL A 275 15.87 -27.36 -9.90
N ASN A 276 14.95 -26.66 -9.21
CA ASN A 276 13.88 -27.26 -8.43
C ASN A 276 12.53 -27.28 -9.15
N PHE A 277 12.42 -26.59 -10.29
CA PHE A 277 11.16 -26.41 -11.02
C PHE A 277 11.38 -26.48 -12.53
N ASP A 278 10.48 -27.19 -13.22
CA ASP A 278 10.48 -27.33 -14.67
C ASP A 278 9.54 -26.30 -15.35
N SER A 279 8.61 -25.68 -14.60
CA SER A 279 7.65 -24.69 -15.12
C SER A 279 7.11 -23.73 -14.06
N THR A 280 6.63 -22.56 -14.48
CA THR A 280 6.00 -21.58 -13.58
C THR A 280 4.74 -22.12 -12.91
N GLU A 281 4.02 -23.04 -13.57
CA GLU A 281 2.86 -23.73 -12.99
C GLU A 281 3.24 -24.63 -11.81
N GLU A 282 4.40 -25.29 -11.87
CA GLU A 282 4.91 -26.11 -10.77
C GLU A 282 5.27 -25.25 -9.55
N ILE A 283 5.81 -24.05 -9.78
CA ILE A 283 6.06 -23.08 -8.70
C ILE A 283 4.74 -22.66 -8.05
N ARG A 284 3.71 -22.35 -8.85
CA ARG A 284 2.38 -22.01 -8.31
C ARG A 284 1.81 -23.11 -7.42
N GLU A 285 1.84 -24.35 -7.90
CA GLU A 285 1.34 -25.49 -7.14
C GLU A 285 2.11 -25.70 -5.83
N ASP A 286 3.45 -25.57 -5.86
CA ASP A 286 4.29 -25.71 -4.67
C ASP A 286 4.03 -24.59 -3.64
N PHE A 287 3.70 -23.37 -4.11
CA PHE A 287 3.57 -22.19 -3.27
C PHE A 287 2.15 -21.94 -2.75
N THR A 288 1.13 -22.59 -3.33
CA THR A 288 -0.30 -22.33 -3.02
C THR A 288 -0.67 -22.53 -1.54
N ASN A 289 0.06 -23.37 -0.81
CA ASN A 289 -0.17 -23.60 0.63
C ASN A 289 0.72 -22.75 1.54
N ILE A 290 1.54 -21.87 0.98
CA ILE A 290 2.54 -21.08 1.70
C ILE A 290 2.23 -19.60 1.58
N MET A 291 1.76 -19.16 0.41
CA MET A 291 1.34 -17.80 0.13
C MET A 291 0.15 -17.75 -0.83
N ASN A 292 -0.54 -16.61 -0.87
CA ASN A 292 -1.68 -16.43 -1.77
C ASN A 292 -1.22 -16.37 -3.25
N GLU A 293 -2.16 -16.58 -4.17
CA GLU A 293 -1.87 -16.60 -5.61
C GLU A 293 -1.28 -15.27 -6.13
N GLU A 294 -1.79 -14.13 -5.62
CA GLU A 294 -1.31 -12.80 -6.00
C GLU A 294 0.16 -12.59 -5.61
N PHE A 295 0.59 -13.14 -4.48
CA PHE A 295 1.96 -13.03 -4.01
C PHE A 295 2.87 -14.00 -4.76
N VAL A 296 2.38 -15.19 -5.13
CA VAL A 296 3.10 -16.07 -6.07
C VAL A 296 3.35 -15.37 -7.41
N ASP A 297 2.32 -14.72 -7.96
CA ASP A 297 2.44 -13.94 -9.21
C ASP A 297 3.55 -12.89 -9.11
N TYR A 298 3.58 -12.15 -8.01
CA TYR A 298 4.62 -11.17 -7.75
C TYR A 298 6.03 -11.78 -7.75
N TYR A 299 6.22 -12.93 -7.10
CA TYR A 299 7.52 -13.61 -7.08
C TYR A 299 7.92 -14.12 -8.47
N LEU A 300 6.99 -14.70 -9.22
CA LEU A 300 7.25 -15.16 -10.58
C LEU A 300 7.66 -13.99 -11.49
N ASP A 301 6.91 -12.90 -11.47
CA ASP A 301 7.19 -11.72 -12.30
C ASP A 301 8.50 -11.01 -11.91
N THR A 302 8.87 -11.05 -10.64
CA THR A 302 10.06 -10.35 -10.12
C THR A 302 11.33 -11.16 -10.28
N TYR A 303 11.26 -12.48 -10.08
CA TYR A 303 12.43 -13.33 -9.95
C TYR A 303 12.60 -14.35 -11.06
N VAL A 304 11.59 -14.64 -11.88
CA VAL A 304 11.66 -15.73 -12.87
C VAL A 304 11.52 -15.18 -14.29
N ASP A 305 12.42 -15.62 -15.17
CA ASP A 305 12.33 -15.41 -16.62
C ASP A 305 12.24 -16.76 -17.34
N GLU A 306 11.30 -16.90 -18.28
CA GLU A 306 11.11 -18.12 -19.06
C GLU A 306 11.63 -17.93 -20.48
N GLU A 307 12.72 -18.62 -20.83
CA GLU A 307 13.32 -18.59 -22.16
C GLU A 307 13.37 -19.99 -22.78
N ASP A 308 12.81 -20.14 -23.98
CA ASP A 308 12.77 -21.41 -24.73
C ASP A 308 12.19 -22.61 -23.93
N GLY A 309 11.34 -22.32 -22.92
CA GLY A 309 10.69 -23.30 -22.05
C GLY A 309 11.55 -23.76 -20.86
N GLU A 310 12.64 -23.07 -20.55
CA GLU A 310 13.46 -23.26 -19.35
C GLU A 310 13.33 -22.01 -18.46
N LEU A 311 13.46 -22.20 -17.14
CA LEU A 311 13.29 -21.12 -16.16
C LEU A 311 14.64 -20.61 -15.65
N TYR A 312 14.80 -19.30 -15.60
CA TYR A 312 16.00 -18.61 -15.15
C TYR A 312 15.69 -17.64 -14.01
N ILE A 313 16.61 -17.50 -13.06
CA ILE A 313 16.48 -16.46 -12.03
C ILE A 313 16.90 -15.10 -12.61
N ILE A 314 16.07 -14.08 -12.41
CA ILE A 314 16.39 -12.68 -12.64
C ILE A 314 17.27 -12.23 -11.46
N PRO A 315 18.51 -11.75 -11.68
CA PRO A 315 19.39 -11.34 -10.59
C PRO A 315 18.90 -10.03 -9.95
N THR A 316 18.04 -10.16 -8.96
CA THR A 316 17.51 -9.08 -8.13
C THR A 316 18.24 -9.02 -6.78
N GLY A 317 17.89 -8.04 -5.94
CA GLY A 317 18.36 -8.04 -4.55
C GLY A 317 17.85 -9.29 -3.81
N MET A 318 18.54 -9.69 -2.74
CA MET A 318 18.02 -10.75 -1.88
C MET A 318 16.81 -10.24 -1.11
N GLU A 319 15.81 -11.10 -0.98
CA GLU A 319 14.67 -10.88 -0.08
C GLU A 319 15.14 -10.66 1.36
N VAL A 320 14.41 -9.80 2.07
CA VAL A 320 14.70 -9.48 3.46
C VAL A 320 13.68 -10.20 4.34
N PHE A 321 14.17 -11.05 5.23
CA PHE A 321 13.33 -11.85 6.12
C PHE A 321 13.40 -11.37 7.56
N ILE A 322 12.34 -11.67 8.32
CA ILE A 322 12.36 -11.54 9.78
C ILE A 322 13.39 -12.52 10.34
N ASP A 323 14.26 -12.06 11.23
CA ASP A 323 15.18 -12.91 11.98
C ASP A 323 14.44 -13.49 13.19
N LEU A 324 14.00 -14.75 13.07
CA LEU A 324 13.32 -15.49 14.15
C LEU A 324 14.21 -15.71 15.39
N GLU A 325 15.53 -15.47 15.33
CA GLU A 325 16.41 -15.47 16.51
C GLU A 325 16.37 -14.14 17.29
N GLN A 326 15.78 -13.09 16.73
CA GLN A 326 15.61 -11.78 17.33
C GLN A 326 14.17 -11.56 17.81
N ASP A 327 13.97 -10.56 18.66
CA ASP A 327 12.62 -10.20 19.11
C ASP A 327 11.81 -9.67 17.92
N TYR A 328 10.54 -10.07 17.84
CA TYR A 328 9.54 -9.57 16.89
C TYR A 328 8.19 -9.39 17.62
N GLU A 329 7.34 -8.54 17.08
CA GLU A 329 5.99 -8.31 17.60
C GLU A 329 4.98 -9.12 16.79
N VAL A 330 4.00 -9.71 17.47
CA VAL A 330 2.88 -10.42 16.83
C VAL A 330 1.59 -9.73 17.27
N ASN A 331 0.88 -9.18 16.29
CA ASN A 331 -0.38 -8.49 16.47
C ASN A 331 -1.51 -9.31 15.87
N GLU A 332 -2.38 -9.84 16.72
CA GLU A 332 -3.62 -10.48 16.31
C GLU A 332 -4.61 -9.41 15.84
N VAL A 333 -4.95 -9.43 14.55
CA VAL A 333 -5.89 -8.49 13.94
C VAL A 333 -7.30 -9.08 13.97
N SER A 334 -7.41 -10.39 13.75
CA SER A 334 -8.64 -11.17 13.89
C SER A 334 -8.33 -12.66 14.17
N ASP A 335 -9.36 -13.46 14.42
CA ASP A 335 -9.23 -14.93 14.58
C ASP A 335 -8.57 -15.60 13.35
N THR A 336 -8.54 -14.93 12.20
CA THR A 336 -7.99 -15.42 10.92
C THR A 336 -6.85 -14.58 10.37
N GLU A 337 -6.37 -13.55 11.08
CA GLU A 337 -5.33 -12.64 10.58
C GLU A 337 -4.37 -12.18 11.67
N TYR A 338 -3.08 -12.30 11.39
CA TYR A 338 -1.97 -11.93 12.27
C TYR A 338 -0.94 -11.11 11.52
N HIS A 339 -0.40 -10.08 12.17
CA HIS A 339 0.70 -9.28 11.65
C HIS A 339 1.96 -9.59 12.46
N VAL A 340 3.06 -9.87 11.78
CA VAL A 340 4.36 -10.11 12.42
C VAL A 340 5.30 -9.00 12.01
N ILE A 341 5.76 -8.24 13.01
CA ILE A 341 6.47 -6.97 12.81
C ILE A 341 7.87 -7.06 13.38
N GLN A 342 8.88 -6.66 12.62
CA GLN A 342 10.25 -6.55 13.09
C GLN A 342 10.97 -5.35 12.47
N GLU A 343 11.60 -4.52 13.31
CA GLU A 343 12.58 -3.53 12.85
C GLU A 343 13.86 -4.26 12.43
N VAL A 344 14.29 -4.06 11.19
CA VAL A 344 15.51 -4.68 10.66
C VAL A 344 16.49 -3.67 10.11
N ASN A 345 17.76 -3.88 10.44
CA ASN A 345 18.87 -3.04 10.02
C ASN A 345 19.94 -3.90 9.33
N TYR A 346 19.92 -3.90 8.00
CA TYR A 346 20.96 -4.57 7.20
C TYR A 346 22.02 -3.57 6.74
N GLU A 347 23.26 -4.04 6.57
CA GLU A 347 24.36 -3.19 6.08
C GLU A 347 24.11 -2.57 4.69
N PHE A 348 23.16 -3.12 3.92
CA PHE A 348 22.89 -2.75 2.53
C PHE A 348 21.48 -2.19 2.29
N THR A 349 20.59 -2.25 3.28
CA THR A 349 19.26 -1.63 3.21
C THR A 349 19.21 -0.48 4.20
N ASP A 350 18.33 0.47 3.96
CA ASP A 350 18.02 1.45 4.99
C ASP A 350 17.36 0.74 6.19
N HIS A 351 17.27 1.45 7.32
CA HIS A 351 16.55 0.96 8.50
C HIS A 351 15.07 0.85 8.13
N ILE A 352 14.52 -0.36 8.19
CA ILE A 352 13.14 -0.63 7.77
C ILE A 352 12.38 -1.37 8.87
N GLU A 353 11.07 -1.22 8.87
CA GLU A 353 10.13 -2.10 9.54
C GLU A 353 9.59 -3.11 8.52
N LEU A 354 9.70 -4.39 8.83
CA LEU A 354 9.09 -5.47 8.06
C LEU A 354 7.79 -5.90 8.72
N THR A 355 6.72 -5.98 7.95
CA THR A 355 5.42 -6.48 8.43
C THR A 355 4.91 -7.61 7.54
N TYR A 356 4.84 -8.82 8.09
CA TYR A 356 4.29 -9.99 7.42
C TYR A 356 2.79 -10.07 7.70
N LEU A 357 1.98 -10.15 6.65
CA LEU A 357 0.54 -10.33 6.75
C LEU A 357 0.23 -11.82 6.65
N ILE A 358 -0.19 -12.44 7.75
CA ILE A 358 -0.47 -13.87 7.83
C ILE A 358 -1.98 -14.08 7.94
N GLU A 359 -2.54 -14.93 7.10
CA GLU A 359 -3.98 -15.17 7.05
C GLU A 359 -4.32 -16.67 7.00
N TYR A 360 -5.42 -17.05 7.65
CA TYR A 360 -5.97 -18.39 7.58
C TYR A 360 -6.83 -18.57 6.33
N HIS A 361 -6.39 -19.45 5.43
CA HIS A 361 -7.03 -19.72 4.15
C HIS A 361 -6.98 -21.22 3.84
N ASP A 362 -8.09 -21.81 3.40
CA ASP A 362 -8.19 -23.23 3.02
C ASP A 362 -7.56 -24.20 4.03
N GLU A 363 -7.94 -24.03 5.31
CA GLU A 363 -7.47 -24.83 6.45
C GLU A 363 -5.98 -24.64 6.81
N ASN A 364 -5.26 -23.69 6.21
CA ASN A 364 -3.84 -23.42 6.44
C ASN A 364 -3.57 -21.95 6.75
N TRP A 365 -2.50 -21.67 7.48
CA TRP A 365 -2.00 -20.31 7.63
C TRP A 365 -0.96 -20.02 6.55
N ILE A 366 -1.14 -18.93 5.81
CA ILE A 366 -0.28 -18.55 4.68
C ILE A 366 0.15 -17.09 4.79
N VAL A 367 1.24 -16.74 4.13
CA VAL A 367 1.69 -15.35 3.99
C VAL A 367 0.94 -14.68 2.83
N GLN A 368 0.16 -13.66 3.14
CA GLN A 368 -0.59 -12.88 2.15
C GLN A 368 0.28 -11.83 1.47
N ASP A 369 1.15 -11.17 2.23
CA ASP A 369 2.00 -10.08 1.76
C ASP A 369 3.14 -9.82 2.75
N VAL A 370 4.14 -9.07 2.30
CA VAL A 370 5.21 -8.51 3.15
C VAL A 370 5.34 -7.02 2.84
N LEU A 371 5.19 -6.19 3.87
CA LEU A 371 5.31 -4.74 3.79
C LEU A 371 6.70 -4.29 4.26
N TYR A 372 7.23 -3.25 3.61
CA TYR A 372 8.57 -2.71 3.85
C TYR A 372 8.45 -1.20 4.06
N ASP A 373 8.47 -0.77 5.32
CA ASP A 373 8.28 0.63 5.69
C ASP A 373 9.61 1.25 6.14
N PRO A 374 10.13 2.28 5.45
CA PRO A 374 11.33 2.98 5.88
C PRO A 374 11.12 3.69 7.21
N ILE A 375 12.05 3.50 8.15
CA ILE A 375 12.04 4.20 9.44
C ILE A 375 12.91 5.45 9.31
N ASP A 376 12.28 6.63 9.24
CA ASP A 376 12.97 7.91 9.27
C ASP A 376 13.62 8.14 10.66
N GLU A 377 14.96 8.23 10.71
CA GLU A 377 15.74 8.55 11.94
C GLU A 377 15.64 10.01 12.41
#